data_AF-A0A8T2WXS0-F1
#
_entry.id   AF-A0A8T2WXS0-F1
#
_cell.length_a   1.000
_cell.length_b   1.000
_cell.length_c   1.000
_cell.angle_alpha   90.00
_cell.angle_beta   90.00
_cell.angle_gamma   90.00
#
_symmetry.space_group_name_H-M   'P 1'
#
loop_
_entity.id
_entity.type
_entity.pdbx_description
1 polymer ?
#
loop_
_entity_poly.entity_id
_entity_poly.type
_entity_poly.pdbx_seq_one_letter_code
_entity_poly.pdbx_strand_id
1 'polypeptide(L)'
;MEKALLREQLSCVVDDLHPAQLRLREKMEKALSLLKDSLGSGCFLAQFWAEDKRGLDLQNLPYPHLCVPNSTLLGYRQLEGREGFSDHDILDRVWTYERKFPEWTSNVSYYRPDEYAHLSDAISCGVRGIIAFPVFESDQPKYCCAVLEIVTMEEKQDFDLETEKVVQALQAVNLRTNLLVSRPRPPQ
;
A
#
# COMPACT_ATOMS: atom_id res chain seq x y z
N MET A 1 2.36 9.62 -26.38
CA MET A 1 1.98 10.94 -25.87
C MET A 1 1.72 10.88 -24.36
N GLU A 2 0.86 9.98 -23.86
CA GLU A 2 0.62 9.79 -22.41
C GLU A 2 1.86 9.42 -21.58
N LYS A 3 2.76 8.57 -22.09
CA LYS A 3 4.02 8.23 -21.37
C LYS A 3 4.96 9.42 -21.18
N ALA A 4 4.90 10.40 -22.08
CA ALA A 4 5.71 11.62 -21.98
C ALA A 4 5.07 12.58 -20.96
N LEU A 5 3.73 12.71 -21.02
CA LEU A 5 2.96 13.50 -20.06
C LEU A 5 3.11 12.99 -18.62
N LEU A 6 3.06 11.66 -18.41
CA LEU A 6 3.32 11.04 -17.10
C LEU A 6 4.77 11.26 -16.63
N ARG A 7 5.75 11.30 -17.54
CA ARG A 7 7.15 11.58 -17.20
C ARG A 7 7.37 13.04 -16.82
N GLU A 8 6.77 13.98 -17.56
CA GLU A 8 6.80 15.42 -17.25
C GLU A 8 6.06 15.71 -15.93
N GLN A 9 4.88 15.11 -15.73
CA GLN A 9 4.15 15.24 -14.46
C GLN A 9 4.91 14.63 -13.28
N LEU A 10 5.58 13.48 -13.45
CA LEU A 10 6.45 12.94 -12.41
C LEU A 10 7.66 13.83 -12.14
N SER A 11 8.30 14.41 -13.17
CA SER A 11 9.48 15.27 -12.98
C SER A 11 9.14 16.54 -12.21
N CYS A 12 8.00 17.18 -12.51
CA CYS A 12 7.58 18.40 -11.84
C CYS A 12 7.30 18.19 -10.33
N VAL A 13 6.84 17.01 -9.91
CA VAL A 13 6.57 16.77 -8.48
C VAL A 13 7.81 16.35 -7.69
N VAL A 14 8.86 15.85 -8.36
CA VAL A 14 10.11 15.53 -7.66
C VAL A 14 10.86 16.81 -7.26
N ASP A 15 10.70 17.90 -8.02
CA ASP A 15 11.44 19.15 -7.84
C ASP A 15 11.00 19.97 -6.59
N ASP A 16 9.84 19.69 -5.99
CA ASP A 16 9.31 20.42 -4.82
C ASP A 16 9.32 19.63 -3.49
N LEU A 17 9.83 18.39 -3.47
CA LEU A 17 9.85 17.55 -2.27
C LEU A 17 10.94 17.97 -1.27
N HIS A 18 10.62 17.99 0.02
CA HIS A 18 11.61 18.26 1.07
C HIS A 18 12.66 17.13 1.09
N PRO A 19 13.95 17.38 1.39
CA PRO A 19 15.00 16.35 1.38
C PRO A 19 14.68 15.10 2.22
N ALA A 20 13.93 15.25 3.32
CA ALA A 20 13.47 14.12 4.12
C ALA A 20 12.44 13.24 3.39
N GLN A 21 11.55 13.83 2.60
CA GLN A 21 10.55 13.11 1.81
C GLN A 21 11.19 12.36 0.64
N LEU A 22 12.20 12.97 0.00
CA LEU A 22 13.00 12.30 -1.03
C LEU A 22 13.73 11.07 -0.48
N ARG A 23 14.32 11.18 0.71
CA ARG A 23 14.97 10.04 1.38
C ARG A 23 13.98 8.93 1.74
N LEU A 24 12.80 9.30 2.26
CA LEU A 24 11.75 8.33 2.59
C LEU A 24 11.28 7.60 1.33
N ARG A 25 11.08 8.33 0.23
CA ARG A 25 10.77 7.78 -1.09
C ARG A 25 11.80 6.75 -1.56
N GLU A 26 13.08 7.10 -1.52
CA GLU A 26 14.16 6.20 -1.96
C GLU A 26 14.16 4.89 -1.16
N LYS A 27 13.88 4.96 0.16
CA LYS A 27 13.73 3.77 1.01
C LYS A 27 12.55 2.91 0.58
N MET A 28 11.39 3.54 0.35
CA MET A 28 10.17 2.84 -0.11
C MET A 28 10.38 2.14 -1.45
N GLU A 29 10.97 2.83 -2.42
CA GLU A 29 11.28 2.28 -3.75
C GLU A 29 12.21 1.06 -3.64
N LYS A 30 13.24 1.16 -2.79
CA LYS A 30 14.14 0.04 -2.52
C LYS A 30 13.44 -1.12 -1.82
N ALA A 31 12.54 -0.86 -0.87
CA ALA A 31 11.76 -1.91 -0.21
C ALA A 31 10.82 -2.64 -1.19
N LEU A 32 10.15 -1.92 -2.10
CA LEU A 32 9.32 -2.52 -3.15
C LEU A 32 10.14 -3.41 -4.07
N SER A 33 11.37 -3.00 -4.43
CA SER A 33 12.27 -3.84 -5.23
C SER A 33 12.60 -5.15 -4.52
N LEU A 34 12.88 -5.12 -3.22
CA LEU A 34 13.17 -6.33 -2.43
C LEU A 34 11.94 -7.24 -2.29
N LEU A 35 10.75 -6.66 -2.15
CA LEU A 35 9.50 -7.41 -2.10
C LEU A 35 9.21 -8.12 -3.42
N LYS A 36 9.45 -7.43 -4.53
CA LYS A 36 9.30 -8.00 -5.87
C LYS A 36 10.17 -9.24 -6.07
N ASP A 37 11.41 -9.20 -5.60
CA ASP A 37 12.33 -10.32 -5.76
C ASP A 37 11.99 -11.49 -4.82
N SER A 38 11.34 -11.22 -3.68
CA SER A 38 11.11 -12.22 -2.61
C SER A 38 9.73 -12.87 -2.61
N LEU A 39 8.69 -12.18 -3.07
CA LEU A 39 7.31 -12.68 -3.13
C LEU A 39 7.00 -13.39 -4.47
N GLY A 40 7.91 -13.36 -5.44
CA GLY A 40 7.79 -14.05 -6.73
C GLY A 40 6.94 -13.29 -7.76
N SER A 41 6.73 -13.89 -8.93
CA SER A 41 6.04 -13.26 -10.06
C SER A 41 4.62 -13.79 -10.21
N GLY A 42 3.58 -12.98 -9.99
CA GLY A 42 2.24 -13.38 -10.44
C GLY A 42 1.03 -12.60 -9.94
N CYS A 43 0.78 -12.69 -8.64
CA CYS A 43 -0.60 -12.58 -8.13
C CYS A 43 -0.83 -11.45 -7.12
N PHE A 44 0.21 -10.68 -6.79
CA PHE A 44 0.08 -9.57 -5.84
C PHE A 44 0.41 -8.23 -6.49
N LEU A 45 0.02 -7.16 -5.80
CA LEU A 45 0.37 -5.75 -5.99
C LEU A 45 0.88 -5.25 -4.64
N ALA A 46 2.01 -4.53 -4.61
CA ALA A 46 2.51 -3.88 -3.41
C ALA A 46 2.67 -2.37 -3.66
N GLN A 47 2.23 -1.53 -2.73
CA GLN A 47 2.26 -0.07 -2.88
C GLN A 47 2.32 0.68 -1.55
N PHE A 48 2.90 1.88 -1.58
CA PHE A 48 2.96 2.78 -0.42
C PHE A 48 1.98 3.94 -0.54
N TRP A 49 1.43 4.34 0.60
CA TRP A 49 0.56 5.49 0.83
C TRP A 49 1.21 6.40 1.89
N ALA A 50 1.33 7.72 1.65
CA ALA A 50 1.94 8.66 2.59
C ALA A 50 1.38 10.08 2.41
N GLU A 51 1.56 10.95 3.41
CA GLU A 51 1.13 12.35 3.38
C GLU A 51 1.97 13.23 2.42
N ASP A 52 1.29 14.07 1.64
CA ASP A 52 1.87 15.28 1.03
C ASP A 52 1.57 16.53 1.90
N LYS A 53 2.34 17.61 1.70
CA LYS A 53 2.33 18.90 2.42
C LYS A 53 0.96 19.59 2.55
N ARG A 54 -0.09 19.08 1.91
CA ARG A 54 -1.45 19.65 1.90
C ARG A 54 -2.39 19.03 2.95
N GLY A 55 -1.93 18.04 3.72
CA GLY A 55 -2.81 17.28 4.61
C GLY A 55 -3.66 16.32 3.78
N LEU A 56 -3.39 15.03 3.92
CA LEU A 56 -4.07 13.90 3.27
C LEU A 56 -4.70 14.20 1.90
N ASP A 57 -3.92 14.68 0.93
CA ASP A 57 -4.28 14.52 -0.48
C ASP A 57 -3.60 13.24 -0.96
N LEU A 58 -4.23 12.10 -0.65
CA LEU A 58 -3.83 10.78 -1.16
C LEU A 58 -4.00 10.68 -2.69
N GLN A 59 -4.46 11.76 -3.33
CA GLN A 59 -4.47 11.92 -4.77
C GLN A 59 -3.12 12.47 -5.25
N ASN A 60 -2.44 11.67 -6.06
CA ASN A 60 -1.27 12.04 -6.85
C ASN A 60 0.01 12.27 -6.01
N LEU A 61 0.73 11.23 -5.60
CA LEU A 61 1.39 10.31 -6.53
C LEU A 61 1.49 8.89 -5.99
N PRO A 62 1.26 7.89 -6.86
CA PRO A 62 1.85 6.58 -6.63
C PRO A 62 3.36 6.76 -6.53
N TYR A 63 3.96 6.49 -5.36
CA TYR A 63 5.38 6.17 -5.37
C TYR A 63 5.56 5.00 -6.35
N PRO A 64 6.48 5.15 -7.31
CA PRO A 64 6.40 4.35 -8.49
C PRO A 64 6.81 2.92 -8.14
N HIS A 65 6.24 1.97 -8.89
CA HIS A 65 6.72 0.59 -9.05
C HIS A 65 5.98 -0.51 -8.26
N LEU A 66 4.73 -0.72 -8.70
CA LEU A 66 4.16 -1.99 -9.17
C LEU A 66 5.09 -3.21 -9.06
N CYS A 67 4.78 -4.12 -8.14
CA CYS A 67 5.12 -5.52 -8.31
C CYS A 67 3.88 -6.24 -8.84
N VAL A 68 3.70 -6.35 -10.17
CA VAL A 68 2.65 -7.20 -10.76
C VAL A 68 3.05 -7.61 -12.17
N PRO A 69 2.82 -8.85 -12.62
CA PRO A 69 2.88 -9.18 -14.05
C PRO A 69 1.50 -9.23 -14.74
N ASN A 70 0.38 -8.92 -14.06
CA ASN A 70 -0.97 -9.06 -14.59
C ASN A 70 -1.63 -7.68 -14.87
N SER A 71 -2.29 -7.55 -16.02
CA SER A 71 -2.95 -6.31 -16.47
C SER A 71 -4.14 -5.87 -15.62
N THR A 72 -4.79 -6.81 -14.92
CA THR A 72 -5.96 -6.59 -14.08
C THR A 72 -5.62 -5.84 -12.80
N LEU A 73 -4.56 -6.22 -12.07
CA LEU A 73 -4.13 -5.48 -10.86
C LEU A 73 -3.57 -4.10 -11.21
N LEU A 74 -3.00 -3.93 -12.40
CA LEU A 74 -2.67 -2.60 -12.92
C LEU A 74 -3.93 -1.76 -13.18
N GLY A 75 -4.98 -2.38 -13.72
CA GLY A 75 -6.30 -1.75 -13.88
C GLY A 75 -6.90 -1.35 -12.54
N TYR A 76 -6.89 -2.25 -11.56
CA TYR A 76 -7.34 -1.98 -10.19
C TYR A 76 -6.64 -0.74 -9.61
N ARG A 77 -5.31 -0.69 -9.70
CA ARG A 77 -4.53 0.45 -9.20
C ARG A 77 -4.93 1.80 -9.80
N GLN A 78 -5.30 1.80 -11.08
CA GLN A 78 -5.73 3.01 -11.79
C GLN A 78 -7.12 3.47 -11.37
N LEU A 79 -7.97 2.58 -10.86
CA LEU A 79 -9.30 2.88 -10.36
C LEU A 79 -9.24 3.36 -8.91
N GLU A 80 -8.54 2.62 -8.05
CA GLU A 80 -8.32 2.97 -6.64
C GLU A 80 -7.68 4.36 -6.47
N GLY A 81 -6.74 4.74 -7.36
CA GLY A 81 -6.11 6.06 -7.32
C GLY A 81 -6.98 7.25 -7.73
N ARG A 82 -8.25 7.05 -8.13
CA ARG A 82 -9.15 8.11 -8.60
C ARG A 82 -10.14 8.59 -7.54
N GLU A 83 -10.39 7.78 -6.53
CA GLU A 83 -11.38 8.06 -5.49
C GLU A 83 -10.68 8.28 -4.15
N GLY A 84 -11.24 9.16 -3.32
CA GLY A 84 -10.75 9.37 -1.96
C GLY A 84 -11.14 8.21 -1.05
N PHE A 85 -10.35 7.97 -0.01
CA PHE A 85 -10.68 6.98 1.01
C PHE A 85 -11.84 7.44 1.88
N SER A 86 -12.68 6.51 2.29
CA SER A 86 -13.72 6.75 3.31
C SER A 86 -13.11 6.77 4.72
N ASP A 87 -13.80 7.39 5.68
CA ASP A 87 -13.42 7.48 7.11
C ASP A 87 -13.27 6.11 7.82
N HIS A 88 -13.49 5.01 7.11
CA HIS A 88 -13.34 3.66 7.62
C HIS A 88 -12.62 2.76 6.63
N ASP A 89 -11.81 3.28 5.71
CA ASP A 89 -11.03 2.42 4.81
C ASP A 89 -9.95 1.64 5.59
N ILE A 90 -9.55 0.46 5.10
CA ILE A 90 -8.46 -0.32 5.70
C ILE A 90 -7.17 0.49 5.83
N LEU A 91 -6.88 1.35 4.84
CA LEU A 91 -5.70 2.20 4.84
C LEU A 91 -5.81 3.32 5.87
N ASP A 92 -6.99 3.92 6.01
CA ASP A 92 -7.25 4.94 7.03
C ASP A 92 -7.13 4.34 8.43
N ARG A 93 -7.76 3.18 8.69
CA ARG A 93 -7.68 2.49 10.00
C ARG A 93 -6.23 2.18 10.37
N VAL A 94 -5.41 1.69 9.44
CA VAL A 94 -4.00 1.40 9.72
C VAL A 94 -3.21 2.69 10.00
N TRP A 95 -3.54 3.79 9.34
CA TRP A 95 -2.89 5.10 9.52
C TRP A 95 -3.25 5.80 10.84
N THR A 96 -4.56 5.86 11.15
CA THR A 96 -5.13 6.72 12.20
C THR A 96 -5.23 6.03 13.55
N TYR A 97 -5.32 4.70 13.60
CA TYR A 97 -5.55 3.98 14.85
C TYR A 97 -4.38 4.11 15.82
N GLU A 98 -4.64 4.35 17.12
CA GLU A 98 -3.61 4.68 18.11
C GLU A 98 -2.46 3.66 18.19
N ARG A 99 -2.77 2.38 17.95
CA ARG A 99 -1.78 1.29 18.05
C ARG A 99 -1.08 0.96 16.74
N LYS A 100 -1.64 1.38 15.60
CA LYS A 100 -1.07 1.21 14.25
C LYS A 100 -0.54 -0.21 14.03
N PHE A 101 -1.45 -1.15 13.85
CA PHE A 101 -1.14 -2.55 13.59
C PHE A 101 -1.48 -2.92 12.15
N PRO A 102 -0.83 -3.96 11.59
CA PRO A 102 -1.27 -4.50 10.32
C PRO A 102 -2.72 -4.97 10.39
N GLU A 103 -3.46 -4.63 9.36
CA GLU A 103 -4.83 -5.07 9.16
C GLU A 103 -4.93 -5.83 7.84
N TRP A 104 -5.74 -6.89 7.80
CA TRP A 104 -5.91 -7.68 6.59
C TRP A 104 -7.30 -8.29 6.48
N THR A 105 -7.65 -8.64 5.24
CA THR A 105 -8.78 -9.51 4.93
C THR A 105 -8.32 -10.65 4.02
N SER A 106 -8.87 -11.83 4.25
CA SER A 106 -8.70 -12.98 3.34
C SER A 106 -9.34 -12.71 1.99
N ASN A 107 -10.46 -11.98 1.99
CA ASN A 107 -11.27 -11.67 0.83
C ASN A 107 -11.98 -10.31 0.97
N VAL A 108 -11.84 -9.43 -0.01
CA VAL A 108 -12.48 -8.10 -0.02
C VAL A 108 -14.00 -8.21 -0.03
N SER A 109 -14.57 -9.30 -0.54
CA SER A 109 -16.03 -9.50 -0.53
C SER A 109 -16.63 -9.64 0.88
N TYR A 110 -15.81 -9.67 1.93
CA TYR A 110 -16.25 -9.63 3.34
C TYR A 110 -16.45 -8.20 3.86
N TYR A 111 -16.02 -7.19 3.11
CA TYR A 111 -16.33 -5.79 3.39
C TYR A 111 -17.72 -5.41 2.89
N ARG A 112 -18.34 -4.44 3.57
CA ARG A 112 -19.46 -3.69 3.00
C ARG A 112 -18.94 -2.48 2.22
N PRO A 113 -19.73 -1.94 1.27
CA PRO A 113 -19.36 -0.75 0.52
C PRO A 113 -19.03 0.48 1.37
N ASP A 114 -19.57 0.61 2.59
CA ASP A 114 -19.26 1.70 3.53
C ASP A 114 -17.94 1.51 4.30
N GLU A 115 -17.33 0.32 4.23
CA GLU A 115 -16.10 -0.02 4.94
C GLU A 115 -14.88 -0.14 4.02
N TYR A 116 -15.11 -0.13 2.71
CA TYR A 116 -14.08 -0.18 1.68
C TYR A 116 -14.60 0.50 0.41
N ALA A 117 -14.15 1.75 0.19
CA ALA A 117 -14.71 2.61 -0.85
C ALA A 117 -14.58 2.00 -2.25
N HIS A 118 -13.48 1.29 -2.51
CA HIS A 118 -13.16 0.71 -3.82
C HIS A 118 -13.63 -0.75 -3.96
N LEU A 119 -14.55 -1.22 -3.10
CA LEU A 119 -14.98 -2.62 -3.08
C LEU A 119 -15.47 -3.14 -4.45
N SER A 120 -16.27 -2.35 -5.16
CA SER A 120 -16.80 -2.74 -6.48
C SER A 120 -15.68 -2.93 -7.50
N ASP A 121 -14.71 -2.02 -7.52
CA ASP A 121 -13.57 -2.07 -8.44
C ASP A 121 -12.62 -3.21 -8.08
N ALA A 122 -12.36 -3.41 -6.79
CA ALA A 122 -11.57 -4.53 -6.28
C ALA A 122 -12.16 -5.87 -6.74
N ILE A 123 -13.45 -6.09 -6.51
CA ILE A 123 -14.14 -7.31 -6.94
C ILE A 123 -14.09 -7.47 -8.47
N SER A 124 -14.37 -6.40 -9.21
CA SER A 124 -14.38 -6.41 -10.68
C SER A 124 -13.01 -6.72 -11.28
N CYS A 125 -11.94 -6.31 -10.58
CA CYS A 125 -10.56 -6.62 -10.93
C CYS A 125 -10.06 -7.94 -10.33
N GLY A 126 -10.94 -8.74 -9.71
CA GLY A 126 -10.58 -10.05 -9.16
C GLY A 126 -9.67 -10.00 -7.93
N VAL A 127 -9.57 -8.85 -7.25
CA VAL A 127 -8.90 -8.74 -5.96
C VAL A 127 -9.63 -9.62 -4.95
N ARG A 128 -8.86 -10.34 -4.14
CA ARG A 128 -9.35 -11.17 -3.05
C ARG A 128 -8.71 -10.72 -1.74
N GLY A 129 -7.45 -11.07 -1.48
CA GLY A 129 -6.79 -10.69 -0.23
C GLY A 129 -6.21 -9.27 -0.23
N ILE A 130 -6.25 -8.60 0.92
CA ILE A 130 -5.53 -7.34 1.18
C ILE A 130 -4.90 -7.41 2.57
N ILE A 131 -3.66 -6.92 2.70
CA ILE A 131 -3.03 -6.59 3.98
C ILE A 131 -2.38 -5.20 3.90
N ALA A 132 -2.59 -4.38 4.92
CA ALA A 132 -1.99 -3.06 5.05
C ALA A 132 -1.11 -3.00 6.30
N PHE A 133 0.09 -2.46 6.15
CA PHE A 133 1.11 -2.35 7.19
C PHE A 133 1.39 -0.88 7.48
N PRO A 134 1.35 -0.46 8.75
CA PRO A 134 1.83 0.87 9.13
C PRO A 134 3.35 0.87 9.11
N VAL A 135 3.94 1.94 8.57
CA VAL A 135 5.37 2.05 8.33
C VAL A 135 5.93 3.20 9.15
N PHE A 136 7.05 2.92 9.80
CA PHE A 136 7.75 3.84 10.67
C PHE A 136 9.20 3.94 10.23
N GLU A 137 9.76 5.13 10.36
CA GLU A 137 11.20 5.29 10.41
C GLU A 137 11.74 4.63 11.69
N SER A 138 12.86 3.90 11.57
CA SER A 138 13.43 3.16 12.71
C SER A 138 13.81 4.07 13.89
N ASP A 139 14.19 5.32 13.61
CA ASP A 139 14.57 6.33 14.59
C ASP A 139 13.37 7.15 15.13
N GLN A 140 12.21 7.06 14.50
CA GLN A 140 10.98 7.76 14.90
C GLN A 140 9.80 6.79 15.06
N PRO A 141 9.86 5.87 16.04
CA PRO A 141 8.92 4.76 16.14
C PRO A 141 7.46 5.16 16.45
N LYS A 142 7.20 6.42 16.80
CA LYS A 142 5.87 6.91 17.21
C LYS A 142 5.05 7.50 16.06
N TYR A 143 5.69 7.89 14.95
CA TYR A 143 5.03 8.55 13.83
C TYR A 143 4.94 7.58 12.64
N CYS A 144 3.72 7.36 12.14
CA CYS A 144 3.51 6.58 10.93
C CYS A 144 3.87 7.49 9.77
N CYS A 145 4.91 7.15 9.03
CA CYS A 145 5.32 7.92 7.87
C CYS A 145 4.70 7.41 6.57
N ALA A 146 4.20 6.17 6.56
CA ALA A 146 3.58 5.54 5.40
C ALA A 146 2.64 4.40 5.81
N VAL A 147 1.82 3.93 4.89
CA VAL A 147 1.18 2.61 4.91
C VAL A 147 1.64 1.83 3.68
N LEU A 148 2.11 0.60 3.88
CA LEU A 148 2.42 -0.34 2.81
C LEU A 148 1.25 -1.30 2.66
N GLU A 149 0.65 -1.32 1.49
CA GLU A 149 -0.43 -2.22 1.14
C GLU A 149 0.08 -3.35 0.24
N ILE A 150 -0.38 -4.57 0.50
CA ILE A 150 -0.27 -5.73 -0.39
C ILE A 150 -1.67 -6.20 -0.74
N VAL A 151 -1.96 -6.23 -2.04
CA VAL A 151 -3.21 -6.71 -2.64
C VAL A 151 -2.91 -7.99 -3.39
N THR A 152 -3.79 -8.99 -3.33
CA THR A 152 -3.66 -10.25 -4.08
C THR A 152 -4.98 -10.67 -4.72
N MET A 153 -4.89 -11.36 -5.86
CA MET A 153 -6.05 -11.98 -6.52
C MET A 153 -6.41 -13.36 -5.92
N GLU A 154 -5.62 -13.84 -4.96
CA GLU A 154 -5.86 -15.11 -4.28
C GLU A 154 -6.50 -14.88 -2.91
N GLU A 155 -7.46 -15.75 -2.56
CA GLU A 155 -7.98 -15.77 -1.19
C GLU A 155 -6.95 -16.42 -0.27
N LYS A 156 -6.62 -15.73 0.82
CA LYS A 156 -5.48 -16.08 1.67
C LYS A 156 -5.94 -16.62 3.02
N GLN A 157 -5.43 -17.80 3.41
CA GLN A 157 -5.66 -18.32 4.76
C GLN A 157 -4.98 -17.45 5.83
N ASP A 158 -3.81 -16.92 5.51
CA ASP A 158 -3.00 -16.01 6.30
C ASP A 158 -2.08 -15.19 5.37
N PHE A 159 -1.41 -14.19 5.93
CA PHE A 159 -0.40 -13.35 5.27
C PHE A 159 0.98 -13.51 5.92
N ASP A 160 1.29 -14.68 6.48
CA ASP A 160 2.52 -14.86 7.27
C ASP A 160 3.77 -14.72 6.41
N LEU A 161 3.74 -15.30 5.20
CA LEU A 161 4.83 -15.18 4.22
C LEU A 161 5.03 -13.71 3.79
N GLU A 162 3.94 -13.04 3.42
CA GLU A 162 3.96 -11.63 3.03
C GLU A 162 4.49 -10.75 4.16
N THR A 163 4.04 -11.00 5.39
CA THR A 163 4.51 -10.32 6.59
C THR A 163 6.00 -10.51 6.80
N GLU A 164 6.51 -11.74 6.68
CA GLU A 164 7.94 -12.03 6.80
C GLU A 164 8.76 -11.24 5.77
N LYS A 165 8.33 -11.23 4.50
CA LYS A 165 9.03 -10.52 3.42
C LYS A 165 8.96 -9.00 3.58
N VAL A 166 7.83 -8.47 4.04
CA VAL A 166 7.67 -7.04 4.37
C VAL A 166 8.62 -6.63 5.47
N VAL A 167 8.70 -7.40 6.56
CA VAL A 167 9.60 -7.10 7.67
C VAL A 167 11.05 -7.07 7.20
N GLN A 168 11.47 -8.08 6.42
CA GLN A 168 12.82 -8.14 5.85
C GLN A 168 13.11 -6.94 4.93
N ALA A 169 12.19 -6.62 4.02
CA ALA A 169 12.35 -5.54 3.05
C ALA A 169 12.41 -4.15 3.73
N LEU A 170 11.54 -3.89 4.70
CA LEU A 170 11.52 -2.63 5.45
C LEU A 170 12.81 -2.47 6.28
N GLN A 171 13.24 -3.53 6.99
CA GLN A 171 14.46 -3.49 7.79
C GLN A 171 15.70 -3.18 6.95
N ALA A 172 15.79 -3.74 5.74
CA ALA A 172 16.90 -3.50 4.81
C ALA A 172 17.03 -2.04 4.33
N VAL A 173 15.99 -1.23 4.54
CA VAL A 173 15.96 0.20 4.19
C VAL A 173 15.80 1.12 5.41
N ASN A 174 16.04 0.58 6.61
CA ASN A 174 15.89 1.30 7.89
C ASN A 174 14.46 1.82 8.14
N LEU A 175 13.46 1.08 7.67
CA LEU A 175 12.06 1.22 8.02
C LEU A 175 11.63 0.03 8.88
N ARG A 176 10.46 0.12 9.51
CA ARG A 176 9.87 -0.98 10.27
C ARG A 176 8.35 -0.93 10.23
N THR A 177 7.73 -2.03 10.64
CA THR A 177 6.29 -2.13 10.91
C THR A 177 6.05 -2.76 12.28
N ASN A 178 4.81 -2.75 12.75
CA ASN A 178 4.41 -3.48 13.95
C ASN A 178 3.98 -4.90 13.56
N LEU A 179 4.27 -5.91 14.39
CA LEU A 179 4.05 -7.32 14.05
C LEU A 179 2.75 -7.92 14.60
N LEU A 180 2.01 -7.17 15.43
CA LEU A 180 0.74 -7.66 15.94
C LEU A 180 -0.30 -7.52 14.84
N VAL A 181 -0.58 -8.62 14.14
CA VAL A 181 -1.56 -8.63 13.06
C VAL A 181 -2.97 -8.81 13.64
N SER A 182 -3.91 -8.02 13.13
CA SER A 182 -5.33 -8.14 13.45
C SER A 182 -5.89 -9.51 13.04
N ARG A 183 -6.97 -9.98 13.67
CA ARG A 183 -7.69 -11.16 13.14
C ARG A 183 -8.29 -10.82 11.77
N PRO A 184 -8.35 -11.77 10.83
CA PRO A 184 -9.02 -11.52 9.56
C PRO A 184 -10.47 -11.17 9.79
N ARG A 185 -10.97 -10.29 8.93
CA ARG A 185 -12.39 -10.01 8.82
C ARG A 185 -13.16 -11.29 8.45
N PRO A 186 -14.17 -11.71 9.23
CA PRO A 186 -14.98 -12.87 8.91
C PRO A 186 -15.95 -12.57 7.74
N PRO A 187 -16.40 -13.61 7.00
CA PRO A 187 -17.53 -13.48 6.08
C PRO A 187 -18.77 -12.95 6.82
N GLN A 188 -19.55 -12.11 6.16
CA GLN A 188 -20.82 -11.57 6.69
C GLN A 188 -22.01 -12.49 6.43
#